data_AF-A0A4V2G4E9-F1
#
_entry.id   AF-A0A4V2G4E9-F1
#
_cell.length_a   1.000
_cell.length_b   1.000
_cell.length_c   1.000
_cell.angle_alpha   90.00
_cell.angle_beta   90.00
_cell.angle_gamma   90.00
#
_symmetry.space_group_name_H-M   'P 1'
#
loop_
_entity.id
_entity.type
_entity.pdbx_description
1 polymer ?
#
loop_
_entity_poly.entity_id
_entity_poly.type
_entity_poly.pdbx_seq_one_letter_code
_entity_poly.pdbx_strand_id
1 'polypeptide(L)'
;MMKRIERKWSVGLGACLALVLALASQNGWAQPAPASVHGHVNNPIGAPFTKGQVKLTQDRSSDEKSRKYTNTFEIDASGNFKGTGIAPGTYVAIVFVDDKSIDYTDNVTFAAGEDHPLNFDMSRKEYIDKMTPEEKKQLEEFKKKNSEATEANAKISNLNALLTQARADTKAGNFEPAITAMQQATTQKPDEGILWVALGDAQLGSADAAAKAAKAAGKPVDPTVQAKYTEAAASYKKAIDANAASKKPNVETAAAAYNQMGQALAKGGDGAGASGAYEEAAKALPANAGMYFYNEAATLYNAGKLDEAAAAADKAIAADPKRADAYYIKAQALIPKASVDPKTQKITAPPGCVEAYQEYLELVPEGPRSEEVKGILAGIGAEVKSSYKAGKGKK
;
A
#
# COMPACT_ATOMS: atom_id res chain seq x y z
N MET A 1 36.69 48.88 -48.41
CA MET A 1 36.42 49.80 -47.27
C MET A 1 37.37 49.41 -46.15
N MET A 2 38.50 50.12 -46.05
CA MET A 2 38.71 51.19 -45.05
C MET A 2 38.43 50.68 -43.63
N LYS A 3 39.47 50.33 -42.86
CA LYS A 3 40.36 51.21 -42.04
C LYS A 3 40.00 50.88 -40.58
N ARG A 4 40.89 50.78 -39.59
CA ARG A 4 42.24 51.33 -39.35
C ARG A 4 42.77 50.54 -38.11
N ILE A 5 44.04 50.06 -38.05
CA ILE A 5 45.24 50.82 -37.62
C ILE A 5 45.11 51.16 -36.12
N GLU A 6 46.01 50.82 -35.19
CA GLU A 6 47.47 50.67 -35.31
C GLU A 6 48.09 50.16 -33.97
N ARG A 7 49.20 49.40 -34.10
CA ARG A 7 50.52 49.54 -33.41
C ARG A 7 50.63 49.61 -31.87
N LYS A 8 51.73 49.23 -31.20
CA LYS A 8 53.14 48.88 -31.50
C LYS A 8 53.69 48.23 -30.20
N TRP A 9 54.41 47.10 -30.20
CA TRP A 9 55.84 46.88 -30.54
C TRP A 9 56.86 47.61 -29.66
N SER A 10 57.73 46.81 -29.00
CA SER A 10 59.23 46.85 -28.93
C SER A 10 59.68 46.37 -27.52
N VAL A 11 60.32 45.22 -27.29
CA VAL A 11 61.61 44.65 -27.77
C VAL A 11 62.82 45.55 -27.47
N GLY A 12 63.77 45.01 -26.68
CA GLY A 12 65.19 45.41 -26.68
C GLY A 12 65.83 45.35 -25.28
N LEU A 13 66.43 44.24 -24.84
CA LEU A 13 67.84 43.80 -25.01
C LEU A 13 68.88 44.58 -24.17
N GLY A 14 69.75 43.85 -23.45
CA GLY A 14 71.00 44.36 -22.85
C GLY A 14 71.29 43.72 -21.48
N ALA A 15 71.87 42.52 -21.42
CA ALA A 15 73.31 42.21 -21.44
C ALA A 15 74.00 42.29 -20.05
N CYS A 16 74.38 41.09 -19.57
CA CYS A 16 75.55 40.72 -18.76
C CYS A 16 75.92 41.54 -17.50
N LEU A 17 75.84 40.90 -16.32
CA LEU A 17 76.99 40.85 -15.39
C LEU A 17 76.87 39.72 -14.35
N ALA A 18 77.99 38.99 -14.20
CA ALA A 18 78.50 38.30 -13.01
C ALA A 18 77.72 37.10 -12.41
N LEU A 19 78.28 35.91 -12.67
CA LEU A 19 78.31 34.79 -11.72
C LEU A 19 79.02 35.22 -10.43
N VAL A 20 78.35 35.15 -9.28
CA VAL A 20 78.97 34.84 -7.99
C VAL A 20 78.11 33.77 -7.31
N LEU A 21 78.73 32.61 -7.11
CA LEU A 21 78.21 31.55 -6.26
C LEU A 21 77.95 32.10 -4.85
N ALA A 22 76.70 32.02 -4.41
CA ALA A 22 76.38 31.84 -3.00
C ALA A 22 75.72 30.46 -2.87
N LEU A 23 76.55 29.45 -2.60
CA LEU A 23 76.14 28.19 -1.99
C LEU A 23 75.60 28.49 -0.59
N ALA A 24 74.36 28.97 -0.51
CA ALA A 24 73.55 28.75 0.67
C ALA A 24 72.88 27.39 0.46
N SER A 25 73.44 26.35 1.04
CA SER A 25 72.74 25.10 1.28
C SER A 25 71.50 25.43 2.13
N GLN A 26 70.38 25.68 1.47
CA GLN A 26 69.09 25.48 2.11
C GLN A 26 69.02 23.97 2.37
N ASN A 27 69.39 23.57 3.58
CA ASN A 27 68.84 22.38 4.21
C ASN A 27 67.33 22.59 4.23
N GLY A 28 66.67 22.34 3.10
CA GLY A 28 65.24 22.12 3.05
C GLY A 28 65.03 20.84 3.82
N TRP A 29 64.74 20.95 5.11
CA TRP A 29 64.19 19.85 5.88
C TRP A 29 62.92 19.46 5.13
N ALA A 30 62.99 18.39 4.34
CA ALA A 30 61.83 17.85 3.65
C ALA A 30 60.76 17.66 4.72
N GLN A 31 59.69 18.45 4.65
CA GLN A 31 58.61 18.33 5.61
C GLN A 31 58.08 16.90 5.49
N PRO A 32 58.00 16.15 6.60
CA PRO A 32 57.55 14.78 6.54
C PRO A 32 56.16 14.73 5.92
N ALA A 33 55.93 13.76 5.03
CA ALA A 33 54.68 13.65 4.30
C ALA A 33 53.49 13.65 5.27
N PRO A 34 52.44 14.43 5.03
CA PRO A 34 51.27 14.45 5.90
C PRO A 34 50.59 13.08 5.89
N ALA A 35 50.11 12.67 7.05
CA ALA A 35 49.29 11.48 7.22
C ALA A 35 47.84 11.73 6.75
N SER A 36 47.12 10.64 6.54
CA SER A 36 45.67 10.59 6.37
C SER A 36 45.01 9.78 7.46
N VAL A 37 43.70 9.94 7.57
CA VAL A 37 42.85 9.19 8.49
C VAL A 37 41.61 8.74 7.75
N HIS A 38 41.12 7.56 8.10
CA HIS A 38 39.77 7.13 7.75
C HIS A 38 39.15 6.38 8.91
N GLY A 39 37.83 6.38 8.99
CA GLY A 39 37.18 5.79 10.15
C GLY A 39 35.67 5.83 10.12
N HIS A 40 35.09 5.21 11.15
CA HIS A 40 33.66 5.08 11.33
C HIS A 40 33.25 5.43 12.77
N VAL A 41 32.08 6.05 12.92
CA VAL A 41 31.53 6.47 14.21
C VAL A 41 30.17 5.82 14.42
N ASN A 42 30.05 5.01 15.47
CA ASN A 42 28.81 4.38 15.92
C ASN A 42 28.29 5.04 17.20
N ASN A 43 26.99 5.26 17.27
CA ASN A 43 26.27 5.76 18.44
C ASN A 43 26.09 4.67 19.53
N PRO A 44 25.50 4.99 20.69
CA PRO A 44 25.34 4.02 21.80
C PRO A 44 24.45 2.81 21.52
N ILE A 45 23.67 2.81 20.44
CA ILE A 45 22.89 1.64 19.98
C ILE A 45 23.62 0.82 18.91
N GLY A 46 24.86 1.20 18.57
CA GLY A 46 25.67 0.53 17.54
C GLY A 46 25.29 0.91 16.10
N ALA A 47 24.48 1.95 15.91
CA ALA A 47 24.13 2.46 14.57
C ALA A 47 25.07 3.61 14.16
N PRO A 48 25.30 3.84 12.85
CA PRO A 48 26.15 4.92 12.38
C PRO A 48 25.68 6.29 12.87
N PHE A 49 26.62 7.13 13.27
CA PHE A 49 26.35 8.52 13.63
C PHE A 49 26.28 9.36 12.35
N THR A 50 25.10 9.82 11.95
CA THR A 50 24.87 10.35 10.59
C THR A 50 25.22 11.84 10.41
N LYS A 51 25.82 12.46 11.43
CA LYS A 51 26.23 13.87 11.44
C LYS A 51 27.29 14.10 12.50
N GLY A 52 28.05 15.18 12.36
CA GLY A 52 29.05 15.59 13.34
C GLY A 52 30.45 15.63 12.76
N GLN A 53 31.43 15.76 13.63
CA GLN A 53 32.82 16.01 13.24
C GLN A 53 33.77 15.19 14.11
N VAL A 54 34.83 14.66 13.50
CA VAL A 54 36.02 14.20 14.22
C VAL A 54 37.05 15.32 14.21
N LYS A 55 37.39 15.83 15.39
CA LYS A 55 38.38 16.90 15.55
C LYS A 55 39.65 16.36 16.19
N LEU A 56 40.80 16.75 15.65
CA LEU A 56 42.12 16.39 16.18
C LEU A 56 42.75 17.58 16.90
N THR A 57 43.43 17.31 18.00
CA THR A 57 44.17 18.32 18.77
C THR A 57 45.40 17.72 19.43
N GLN A 58 46.47 18.50 19.51
CA GLN A 58 47.65 18.18 20.32
C GLN A 58 47.63 18.94 21.66
N ASP A 59 46.67 19.86 21.83
CA ASP A 59 46.50 20.65 23.05
C ASP A 59 45.76 19.83 24.11
N ARG A 60 46.51 19.37 25.10
CA ARG A 60 46.02 18.57 26.23
C ARG A 60 45.77 19.39 27.50
N SER A 61 46.18 20.65 27.50
CA SER A 61 46.20 21.50 28.69
C SER A 61 45.00 22.43 28.78
N SER A 62 44.44 22.84 27.63
CA SER A 62 43.33 23.78 27.57
C SER A 62 41.98 23.13 27.87
N ASP A 63 41.08 23.91 28.47
CA ASP A 63 39.67 23.53 28.62
C ASP A 63 38.99 23.36 27.25
N GLU A 64 37.90 22.61 27.21
CA GLU A 64 37.24 22.22 25.95
C GLU A 64 36.86 23.42 25.06
N LYS A 65 36.49 24.57 25.65
CA LYS A 65 36.05 25.75 24.88
C LYS A 65 37.20 26.55 24.29
N SER A 66 38.38 26.48 24.90
CA SER A 66 39.58 27.21 24.45
C SER A 66 40.56 26.33 23.66
N ARG A 67 40.31 25.02 23.62
CA ARG A 67 41.15 24.04 22.94
C ARG A 67 41.26 24.31 21.45
N LYS A 68 42.49 24.34 20.95
CA LYS A 68 42.75 24.50 19.51
C LYS A 68 42.72 23.16 18.80
N TYR A 69 41.87 23.04 17.78
CA TYR A 69 41.81 21.88 16.90
C TYR A 69 42.62 22.14 15.65
N THR A 70 43.50 21.21 15.29
CA THR A 70 44.37 21.33 14.10
C THR A 70 43.68 20.81 12.85
N ASN A 71 42.77 19.85 13.01
CA ASN A 71 42.04 19.22 11.91
C ASN A 71 40.59 18.95 12.32
N THR A 72 39.68 18.98 11.36
CA THR A 72 38.25 18.68 11.53
C THR A 72 37.77 17.93 10.31
N PHE A 73 37.11 16.80 10.53
CA PHE A 73 36.60 15.93 9.47
C PHE A 73 35.11 15.69 9.69
N GLU A 74 34.30 16.02 8.69
CA GLU A 74 32.86 15.77 8.74
C GLU A 74 32.57 14.27 8.70
N ILE A 75 31.58 13.85 9.49
CA ILE A 75 31.02 12.51 9.48
C ILE A 75 29.89 12.49 8.46
N ASP A 76 29.95 11.57 7.51
CA ASP A 76 28.93 11.41 6.48
C ASP A 76 27.67 10.69 6.99
N ALA A 77 26.64 10.59 6.13
CA ALA A 77 25.37 9.95 6.47
C ALA A 77 25.50 8.44 6.77
N SER A 78 26.61 7.81 6.37
CA SER A 78 26.93 6.43 6.69
C SER A 78 27.82 6.31 7.92
N GLY A 79 28.11 7.38 8.64
CA GLY A 79 28.98 7.38 9.83
C GLY A 79 30.46 7.35 9.51
N ASN A 80 30.87 7.46 8.24
CA ASN A 80 32.27 7.46 7.87
C ASN A 80 32.87 8.86 7.88
N PHE A 81 34.15 8.95 8.19
CA PHE A 81 34.94 10.17 7.99
C PHE A 81 36.27 9.82 7.35
N LYS A 82 36.84 10.77 6.63
CA LYS A 82 38.20 10.66 6.09
C LYS A 82 38.85 12.04 6.02
N GLY A 83 40.18 12.05 6.10
CA GLY A 83 40.96 13.26 6.18
C GLY A 83 42.38 13.07 5.68
N THR A 84 42.99 14.16 5.20
CA THR A 84 44.42 14.21 4.82
C THR A 84 45.04 15.47 5.42
N GLY A 85 46.36 15.63 5.32
CA GLY A 85 47.03 16.84 5.80
C GLY A 85 47.28 16.85 7.31
N ILE A 86 47.37 15.67 7.93
CA ILE A 86 47.66 15.54 9.36
C ILE A 86 49.17 15.53 9.53
N ALA A 87 49.72 16.46 10.31
CA ALA A 87 51.15 16.44 10.61
C ALA A 87 51.51 15.22 11.46
N PRO A 88 52.68 14.59 11.29
CA PRO A 88 53.09 13.48 12.14
C PRO A 88 53.16 13.89 13.61
N GLY A 89 52.68 13.03 14.49
CA GLY A 89 52.65 13.30 15.93
C GLY A 89 51.54 12.56 16.66
N THR A 90 51.44 12.81 17.96
CA THR A 90 50.41 12.21 18.83
C THR A 90 49.31 13.22 19.14
N TYR A 91 48.06 12.78 19.00
CA TYR A 91 46.85 13.59 19.08
C TYR A 91 45.85 13.01 20.08
N VAL A 92 44.94 13.86 20.53
CA VAL A 92 43.62 13.45 21.01
C VAL A 92 42.66 13.59 19.84
N ALA A 93 41.93 12.52 19.53
CA ALA A 93 40.86 12.55 18.55
C ALA A 93 39.51 12.55 19.25
N ILE A 94 38.64 13.50 18.91
CA ILE A 94 37.40 13.78 19.65
C ILE A 94 36.23 13.86 18.67
N VAL A 95 35.14 13.15 18.97
CA VAL A 95 33.89 13.20 18.23
C VAL A 95 33.02 14.33 18.78
N PHE A 96 32.59 15.21 17.89
CA PHE A 96 31.69 16.33 18.18
C PHE A 96 30.37 16.18 17.44
N VAL A 97 29.27 16.43 18.15
CA VAL A 97 27.92 16.50 17.57
C VAL A 97 27.20 17.68 18.18
N ASP A 98 26.63 18.54 17.33
CA ASP A 98 25.96 19.77 17.74
C ASP A 98 26.82 20.59 18.74
N ASP A 99 28.10 20.74 18.41
CA ASP A 99 29.15 21.44 19.19
C ASP A 99 29.46 20.87 20.59
N LYS A 100 29.04 19.64 20.89
CA LYS A 100 29.39 18.94 22.14
C LYS A 100 30.34 17.79 21.87
N SER A 101 31.40 17.67 22.68
CA SER A 101 32.23 16.47 22.73
C SER A 101 31.40 15.31 23.27
N ILE A 102 31.28 14.23 22.49
CA ILE A 102 30.54 13.04 22.90
C ILE A 102 31.45 11.86 23.19
N ASP A 103 32.55 11.69 22.46
CA ASP A 103 33.53 10.60 22.67
C ASP A 103 34.94 11.03 22.30
N TYR A 104 35.97 10.33 22.80
CA TYR A 104 37.35 10.57 22.43
C TYR A 104 38.25 9.33 22.50
N THR A 105 39.35 9.39 21.74
CA THR A 105 40.49 8.48 21.84
C THR A 105 41.73 9.31 22.09
N ASP A 106 42.42 9.01 23.19
CA ASP A 106 43.68 9.66 23.52
C ASP A 106 44.86 8.87 22.94
N ASN A 107 46.00 9.54 22.76
CA ASN A 107 47.26 8.98 22.29
C ASN A 107 47.21 8.36 20.88
N VAL A 108 46.39 8.93 19.99
CA VAL A 108 46.37 8.55 18.56
C VAL A 108 47.63 9.07 17.89
N THR A 109 48.49 8.19 17.39
CA THR A 109 49.78 8.56 16.79
C THR A 109 49.74 8.39 15.28
N PHE A 110 50.06 9.44 14.54
CA PHE A 110 50.15 9.45 13.08
C PHE A 110 51.61 9.49 12.63
N ALA A 111 52.05 8.48 11.88
CA ALA A 111 53.37 8.47 11.25
C ALA A 111 53.35 9.22 9.90
N ALA A 112 54.53 9.65 9.43
CA ALA A 112 54.67 10.36 8.16
C ALA A 112 54.17 9.51 6.98
N GLY A 113 53.22 10.07 6.21
CA GLY A 113 52.61 9.42 5.05
C GLY A 113 51.73 8.21 5.36
N GLU A 114 51.41 7.94 6.64
CA GLU A 114 50.53 6.85 7.03
C GLU A 114 49.07 7.16 6.68
N ASP A 115 48.30 6.13 6.32
CA ASP A 115 46.83 6.17 6.38
C ASP A 115 46.32 5.44 7.61
N HIS A 116 45.86 6.20 8.61
CA HIS A 116 45.55 5.66 9.92
C HIS A 116 44.05 5.32 10.06
N PRO A 117 43.69 4.06 10.40
CA PRO A 117 42.31 3.71 10.71
C PRO A 117 41.93 4.17 12.13
N LEU A 118 40.82 4.88 12.27
CA LEU A 118 40.35 5.40 13.57
C LEU A 118 38.84 5.25 13.73
N ASN A 119 38.40 4.33 14.58
CA ASN A 119 36.97 4.08 14.81
C ASN A 119 36.52 4.51 16.21
N PHE A 120 35.30 5.01 16.29
CA PHE A 120 34.65 5.37 17.55
C PHE A 120 33.38 4.53 17.70
N ASP A 121 33.34 3.68 18.72
CA ASP A 121 32.17 2.84 19.00
C ASP A 121 31.59 3.17 20.37
N MET A 122 30.51 3.95 20.40
CA MET A 122 29.86 4.35 21.65
C MET A 122 28.97 3.24 22.25
N SER A 123 28.80 2.10 21.57
CA SER A 123 28.13 0.94 22.14
C SER A 123 29.05 0.15 23.11
N ARG A 124 30.35 0.47 23.11
CA ARG A 124 31.35 -0.17 23.99
C ARG A 124 31.06 0.08 25.46
N LYS A 125 31.40 -0.91 26.29
CA LYS A 125 31.12 -0.90 27.73
C LYS A 125 31.69 0.35 28.43
N GLU A 126 32.89 0.77 28.08
CA GLU A 126 33.57 1.92 28.69
C GLU A 126 32.84 3.23 28.46
N TYR A 127 32.16 3.36 27.31
CA TYR A 127 31.34 4.52 26.98
C TYR A 127 30.01 4.46 27.76
N ILE A 128 29.32 3.32 27.67
CA ILE A 128 28.04 3.11 28.33
C ILE A 128 28.18 3.30 29.85
N ASP A 129 29.25 2.80 30.47
CA ASP A 129 29.46 2.93 31.91
C ASP A 129 29.57 4.39 32.37
N LYS A 130 30.09 5.30 31.52
CA LYS A 130 30.23 6.74 31.78
C LYS A 130 28.95 7.55 31.59
N MET A 131 27.93 6.98 30.95
CA MET A 131 26.62 7.64 30.81
C MET A 131 25.96 7.83 32.19
N THR A 132 25.22 8.93 32.33
CA THR A 132 24.39 9.20 33.52
C THR A 132 23.29 8.14 33.66
N PRO A 133 22.74 7.93 34.88
CA PRO A 133 21.62 7.00 35.07
C PRO A 133 20.41 7.30 34.16
N GLU A 134 20.13 8.57 33.91
CA GLU A 134 19.03 8.99 33.04
C GLU A 134 19.31 8.67 31.57
N GLU A 135 20.52 8.92 31.07
CA GLU A 135 20.91 8.56 29.70
C GLU A 135 20.90 7.03 29.49
N LYS A 136 21.35 6.25 30.48
CA LYS A 136 21.27 4.77 30.44
C LYS A 136 19.82 4.32 30.34
N LYS A 137 18.92 4.91 31.14
CA LYS A 137 17.49 4.61 31.11
C LYS A 137 16.87 4.93 29.74
N GLN A 138 17.19 6.09 29.17
CA GLN A 138 16.71 6.49 27.84
C GLN A 138 17.23 5.56 26.74
N LEU A 139 18.48 5.12 26.82
CA LEU A 139 19.06 4.17 25.88
C LEU A 139 18.34 2.82 25.91
N GLU A 140 18.09 2.28 27.10
CA GLU A 140 17.38 1.01 27.25
C GLU A 140 15.92 1.11 26.81
N GLU A 141 15.23 2.22 27.11
CA GLU A 141 13.88 2.47 26.62
C GLU A 141 13.84 2.59 25.09
N PHE A 142 14.83 3.27 24.49
CA PHE A 142 14.97 3.36 23.04
C PHE A 142 15.18 1.99 22.41
N LYS A 143 16.14 1.19 22.92
CA LYS A 143 16.42 -0.16 22.41
C LYS A 143 15.17 -1.04 22.46
N LYS A 144 14.45 -0.99 23.58
CA LYS A 144 13.19 -1.72 23.75
C LYS A 144 12.14 -1.29 22.72
N LYS A 145 11.85 0.01 22.59
CA LYS A 145 10.88 0.52 21.61
C LYS A 145 11.28 0.21 20.17
N ASN A 146 12.57 0.28 19.85
CA ASN A 146 13.07 -0.04 18.52
C ASN A 146 12.93 -1.53 18.19
N SER A 147 13.20 -2.42 19.15
CA SER A 147 12.95 -3.85 19.01
C SER A 147 11.46 -4.14 18.79
N GLU A 148 10.59 -3.57 19.65
CA GLU A 148 9.13 -3.71 19.53
C GLU A 148 8.62 -3.21 18.17
N ALA A 149 9.12 -2.06 17.69
CA ALA A 149 8.78 -1.53 16.38
C ALA A 149 9.24 -2.45 15.24
N THR A 150 10.46 -2.99 15.34
CA THR A 150 11.01 -3.91 14.33
C THR A 150 10.18 -5.20 14.25
N GLU A 151 9.84 -5.77 15.39
CA GLU A 151 8.97 -6.95 15.47
C GLU A 151 7.56 -6.67 14.95
N ALA A 152 6.98 -5.53 15.30
CA ALA A 152 5.67 -5.11 14.80
C ALA A 152 5.70 -4.93 13.27
N ASN A 153 6.73 -4.30 12.73
CA ASN A 153 6.92 -4.11 11.29
C ASN A 153 7.07 -5.46 10.56
N ALA A 154 7.83 -6.40 11.13
CA ALA A 154 7.96 -7.74 10.57
C ALA A 154 6.62 -8.48 10.54
N LYS A 155 5.82 -8.38 11.62
CA LYS A 155 4.45 -8.95 11.68
C LYS A 155 3.54 -8.33 10.62
N ILE A 156 3.55 -7.01 10.47
CA ILE A 156 2.75 -6.30 9.43
C ILE A 156 3.18 -6.74 8.03
N SER A 157 4.49 -6.84 7.78
CA SER A 157 5.01 -7.32 6.49
C SER A 157 4.53 -8.74 6.18
N ASN A 158 4.55 -9.64 7.16
CA ASN A 158 4.04 -11.00 7.01
C ASN A 158 2.53 -11.03 6.73
N LEU A 159 1.73 -10.24 7.47
CA LEU A 159 0.28 -10.14 7.25
C LEU A 159 -0.05 -9.61 5.85
N ASN A 160 0.70 -8.62 5.35
CA ASN A 160 0.53 -8.09 4.00
C ASN A 160 0.85 -9.14 2.93
N ALA A 161 1.90 -9.94 3.15
CA ALA A 161 2.24 -11.05 2.25
C ALA A 161 1.14 -12.12 2.23
N LEU A 162 0.66 -12.54 3.41
CA LEU A 162 -0.46 -13.48 3.53
C LEU A 162 -1.72 -12.96 2.83
N LEU A 163 -2.09 -11.70 3.06
CA LEU A 163 -3.26 -11.09 2.44
C LEU A 163 -3.15 -11.05 0.90
N THR A 164 -1.98 -10.68 0.40
CA THR A 164 -1.72 -10.63 -1.05
C THR A 164 -1.82 -12.02 -1.67
N GLN A 165 -1.19 -13.02 -1.03
CA GLN A 165 -1.22 -14.40 -1.49
C GLN A 165 -2.64 -14.99 -1.43
N ALA A 166 -3.36 -14.81 -0.32
CA ALA A 166 -4.72 -15.32 -0.17
C ALA A 166 -5.67 -14.76 -1.23
N ARG A 167 -5.57 -13.46 -1.57
CA ARG A 167 -6.34 -12.87 -2.66
C ARG A 167 -6.01 -13.48 -4.02
N ALA A 168 -4.73 -13.73 -4.29
CA ALA A 168 -4.30 -14.41 -5.51
C ALA A 168 -4.86 -15.84 -5.58
N ASP A 169 -4.78 -16.57 -4.47
CA ASP A 169 -5.31 -17.93 -4.33
C ASP A 169 -6.83 -17.98 -4.49
N THR A 170 -7.57 -17.08 -3.84
CA THR A 170 -9.03 -16.96 -4.03
C THR A 170 -9.38 -16.72 -5.49
N LYS A 171 -8.66 -15.82 -6.18
CA LYS A 171 -8.87 -15.56 -7.61
C LYS A 171 -8.55 -16.77 -8.48
N ALA A 172 -7.55 -17.57 -8.10
CA ALA A 172 -7.18 -18.80 -8.79
C ALA A 172 -8.11 -20.00 -8.49
N GLY A 173 -9.03 -19.86 -7.53
CA GLY A 173 -9.90 -20.95 -7.07
C GLY A 173 -9.25 -21.86 -6.00
N ASN A 174 -8.07 -21.49 -5.50
CA ASN A 174 -7.36 -22.19 -4.43
C ASN A 174 -7.92 -21.75 -3.06
N PHE A 175 -9.18 -22.09 -2.77
CA PHE A 175 -9.87 -21.53 -1.60
C PHE A 175 -9.33 -22.04 -0.26
N GLU A 176 -9.00 -23.33 -0.13
CA GLU A 176 -8.53 -23.89 1.16
C GLU A 176 -7.20 -23.28 1.65
N PRO A 177 -6.16 -23.11 0.81
CA PRO A 177 -4.97 -22.35 1.20
C PRO A 177 -5.28 -20.91 1.61
N ALA A 178 -6.15 -20.21 0.86
CA ALA A 178 -6.54 -18.83 1.16
C ALA A 178 -7.27 -18.71 2.51
N ILE A 179 -8.21 -19.62 2.77
CA ILE A 179 -8.96 -19.69 4.04
C ILE A 179 -8.00 -19.94 5.20
N THR A 180 -7.08 -20.91 5.07
CA THR A 180 -6.10 -21.23 6.11
C THR A 180 -5.21 -20.03 6.43
N ALA A 181 -4.68 -19.37 5.40
CA ALA A 181 -3.83 -18.19 5.56
C ALA A 181 -4.59 -17.03 6.25
N MET A 182 -5.85 -16.78 5.86
CA MET A 182 -6.63 -15.70 6.45
C MET A 182 -7.16 -16.01 7.85
N GLN A 183 -7.42 -17.27 8.20
CA GLN A 183 -7.68 -17.66 9.59
C GLN A 183 -6.45 -17.38 10.49
N GLN A 184 -5.24 -17.67 10.01
CA GLN A 184 -4.02 -17.33 10.73
C GLN A 184 -3.85 -15.80 10.85
N ALA A 185 -4.10 -15.06 9.78
CA ALA A 185 -3.96 -13.60 9.76
C ALA A 185 -4.96 -12.91 10.71
N THR A 186 -6.23 -13.32 10.67
CA THR A 186 -7.30 -12.81 11.55
C THR A 186 -7.09 -13.19 13.01
N THR A 187 -6.41 -14.30 13.31
CA THR A 187 -6.00 -14.64 14.69
C THR A 187 -4.89 -13.71 15.19
N GLN A 188 -3.94 -13.36 14.32
CA GLN A 188 -2.83 -12.45 14.68
C GLN A 188 -3.28 -11.00 14.83
N LYS A 189 -4.26 -10.56 14.01
CA LYS A 189 -4.73 -9.17 13.98
C LYS A 189 -6.26 -9.12 13.78
N PRO A 190 -7.05 -9.46 14.81
CA PRO A 190 -8.51 -9.54 14.70
C PRO A 190 -9.19 -8.18 14.51
N ASP A 191 -8.50 -7.08 14.83
CA ASP A 191 -8.96 -5.70 14.66
C ASP A 191 -8.76 -5.16 13.23
N GLU A 192 -8.17 -5.95 12.33
CA GLU A 192 -7.93 -5.56 10.94
C GLU A 192 -9.06 -6.07 10.03
N GLY A 193 -10.04 -5.22 9.77
CA GLY A 193 -11.24 -5.57 9.01
C GLY A 193 -10.95 -6.15 7.62
N ILE A 194 -9.90 -5.68 6.94
CA ILE A 194 -9.58 -6.17 5.59
C ILE A 194 -9.15 -7.65 5.56
N LEU A 195 -8.60 -8.17 6.65
CA LEU A 195 -8.26 -9.61 6.76
C LEU A 195 -9.53 -10.46 6.82
N TRP A 196 -10.55 -9.98 7.52
CA TRP A 196 -11.85 -10.64 7.60
C TRP A 196 -12.61 -10.58 6.27
N VAL A 197 -12.50 -9.48 5.50
CA VAL A 197 -13.03 -9.42 4.13
C VAL A 197 -12.39 -10.49 3.26
N ALA A 198 -11.06 -10.60 3.25
CA ALA A 198 -10.37 -11.59 2.45
C ALA A 198 -10.70 -13.04 2.87
N LEU A 199 -10.89 -13.29 4.17
CA LEU A 199 -11.39 -14.58 4.65
C LEU A 199 -12.81 -14.87 4.11
N GLY A 200 -13.70 -13.88 4.21
CA GLY A 200 -15.06 -13.98 3.69
C GLY A 200 -15.11 -14.23 2.18
N ASP A 201 -14.25 -13.55 1.40
CA ASP A 201 -14.15 -13.74 -0.06
C ASP A 201 -13.72 -15.18 -0.40
N ALA A 202 -12.72 -15.71 0.30
CA ALA A 202 -12.24 -17.08 0.12
C ALA A 202 -13.30 -18.11 0.51
N GLN A 203 -14.02 -17.89 1.61
CA GLN A 203 -15.11 -18.75 2.07
C GLN A 203 -16.30 -18.72 1.11
N LEU A 204 -16.68 -17.54 0.62
CA LEU A 204 -17.75 -17.37 -0.37
C LEU A 204 -17.41 -18.09 -1.67
N GLY A 205 -16.17 -17.98 -2.15
CA GLY A 205 -15.68 -18.71 -3.32
C GLY A 205 -15.70 -20.24 -3.12
N SER A 206 -15.29 -20.73 -1.94
CA SER A 206 -15.39 -22.15 -1.57
C SER A 206 -16.85 -22.64 -1.58
N ALA A 207 -17.77 -21.83 -1.02
CA ALA A 207 -19.20 -22.13 -1.01
C ALA A 207 -19.79 -22.17 -2.43
N ASP A 208 -19.43 -21.21 -3.29
CA ASP A 208 -19.84 -21.17 -4.69
C ASP A 208 -19.34 -22.38 -5.48
N ALA A 209 -18.08 -22.78 -5.25
CA ALA A 209 -17.51 -23.97 -5.87
C ALA A 209 -18.25 -25.25 -5.43
N ALA A 210 -18.58 -25.36 -4.15
CA ALA A 210 -19.35 -26.49 -3.61
C ALA A 210 -20.78 -26.52 -4.17
N ALA A 211 -21.46 -25.38 -4.25
CA ALA A 211 -22.79 -25.27 -4.86
C ALA A 211 -22.77 -25.65 -6.35
N LYS A 212 -21.74 -25.20 -7.08
CA LYS A 212 -21.53 -25.56 -8.49
C LYS A 212 -21.31 -27.07 -8.66
N ALA A 213 -20.50 -27.68 -7.80
CA ALA A 213 -20.25 -29.13 -7.81
C ALA A 213 -21.54 -29.92 -7.51
N ALA A 214 -22.32 -29.50 -6.52
CA ALA A 214 -23.61 -30.09 -6.21
C ALA A 214 -24.56 -30.03 -7.41
N LYS A 215 -24.69 -28.86 -8.04
CA LYS A 215 -25.51 -28.67 -9.25
C LYS A 215 -25.06 -29.56 -10.40
N ALA A 216 -23.75 -29.66 -10.65
CA ALA A 216 -23.21 -30.53 -11.69
C ALA A 216 -23.49 -32.02 -11.43
N ALA A 217 -23.60 -32.42 -10.16
CA ALA A 217 -24.01 -33.76 -9.75
C ALA A 217 -25.54 -33.95 -9.71
N GLY A 218 -26.34 -32.97 -10.15
CA GLY A 218 -27.80 -33.02 -10.09
C GLY A 218 -28.36 -32.97 -8.66
N LYS A 219 -27.56 -32.53 -7.68
CA LYS A 219 -27.95 -32.42 -6.28
C LYS A 219 -28.37 -30.98 -5.97
N PRO A 220 -29.40 -30.78 -5.11
CA PRO A 220 -29.70 -29.46 -4.59
C PRO A 220 -28.57 -28.96 -3.70
N VAL A 221 -28.56 -27.65 -3.43
CA VAL A 221 -27.75 -27.06 -2.36
C VAL A 221 -28.26 -27.63 -1.03
N ASP A 222 -27.40 -28.37 -0.33
CA ASP A 222 -27.72 -29.00 0.94
C ASP A 222 -27.31 -28.12 2.14
N PRO A 223 -27.67 -28.50 3.38
CA PRO A 223 -27.30 -27.74 4.57
C PRO A 223 -25.78 -27.57 4.77
N THR A 224 -24.95 -28.48 4.22
CA THR A 224 -23.49 -28.37 4.31
C THR A 224 -22.97 -27.23 3.43
N VAL A 225 -23.48 -27.10 2.21
CA VAL A 225 -23.15 -25.96 1.35
C VAL A 225 -23.73 -24.66 1.92
N GLN A 226 -24.95 -24.71 2.48
CA GLN A 226 -25.58 -23.56 3.11
C GLN A 226 -24.76 -23.03 4.31
N ALA A 227 -24.21 -23.94 5.13
CA ALA A 227 -23.34 -23.58 6.24
C ALA A 227 -22.07 -22.83 5.79
N LYS A 228 -21.48 -23.18 4.64
CA LYS A 228 -20.33 -22.46 4.08
C LYS A 228 -20.65 -21.00 3.75
N TYR A 229 -21.85 -20.73 3.24
CA TYR A 229 -22.31 -19.35 3.03
C TYR A 229 -22.51 -18.60 4.35
N THR A 230 -23.06 -19.25 5.37
CA THR A 230 -23.20 -18.68 6.72
C THR A 230 -21.84 -18.33 7.33
N GLU A 231 -20.82 -19.18 7.15
CA GLU A 231 -19.45 -18.89 7.58
C GLU A 231 -18.86 -17.65 6.88
N ALA A 232 -19.06 -17.53 5.56
CA ALA A 232 -18.63 -16.36 4.81
C ALA A 232 -19.33 -15.08 5.32
N ALA A 233 -20.64 -15.12 5.52
CA ALA A 233 -21.41 -14.01 6.09
C ALA A 233 -20.91 -13.60 7.48
N ALA A 234 -20.55 -14.57 8.33
CA ALA A 234 -19.97 -14.30 9.65
C ALA A 234 -18.61 -13.59 9.57
N SER A 235 -17.75 -13.95 8.61
CA SER A 235 -16.48 -13.27 8.38
C SER A 235 -16.70 -11.82 7.91
N TYR A 236 -17.62 -11.57 6.98
CA TYR A 236 -17.96 -10.20 6.59
C TYR A 236 -18.53 -9.38 7.75
N LYS A 237 -19.36 -9.98 8.61
CA LYS A 237 -19.85 -9.32 9.83
C LYS A 237 -18.70 -8.90 10.76
N LYS A 238 -17.69 -9.76 10.94
CA LYS A 238 -16.48 -9.41 11.70
C LYS A 238 -15.67 -8.29 11.03
N ALA A 239 -15.61 -8.26 9.70
CA ALA A 239 -14.98 -7.16 8.98
C ALA A 239 -15.67 -5.82 9.25
N ILE A 240 -17.00 -5.81 9.22
CA ILE A 240 -17.84 -4.64 9.52
C ILE A 240 -17.60 -4.17 10.97
N ASP A 241 -17.62 -5.10 11.93
CA ASP A 241 -17.42 -4.78 13.35
C ASP A 241 -16.02 -4.23 13.63
N ALA A 242 -14.99 -4.85 13.04
CA ALA A 242 -13.61 -4.38 13.16
C ALA A 242 -13.43 -2.99 12.53
N ASN A 243 -14.05 -2.74 11.37
CA ASN A 243 -14.02 -1.42 10.73
C ASN A 243 -14.73 -0.35 11.57
N ALA A 244 -15.88 -0.69 12.17
CA ALA A 244 -16.61 0.21 13.05
C ALA A 244 -15.83 0.55 14.34
N ALA A 245 -15.07 -0.41 14.87
CA ALA A 245 -14.21 -0.22 16.04
C ALA A 245 -12.85 0.46 15.71
N SER A 246 -12.51 0.60 14.43
CA SER A 246 -11.24 1.20 14.00
C SER A 246 -11.16 2.68 14.36
N LYS A 247 -9.93 3.16 14.64
CA LYS A 247 -9.65 4.61 14.81
C LYS A 247 -9.93 5.42 13.55
N LYS A 248 -9.91 4.77 12.38
CA LYS A 248 -10.20 5.37 11.08
C LYS A 248 -11.09 4.42 10.27
N PRO A 249 -12.40 4.37 10.56
CA PRO A 249 -13.32 3.55 9.80
C PRO A 249 -13.30 3.95 8.32
N ASN A 250 -13.31 2.97 7.43
CA ASN A 250 -13.41 3.18 5.99
C ASN A 250 -14.82 2.79 5.52
N VAL A 251 -15.53 3.77 4.96
CA VAL A 251 -16.93 3.60 4.51
C VAL A 251 -17.06 2.67 3.31
N GLU A 252 -16.06 2.67 2.41
CA GLU A 252 -16.04 1.82 1.22
C GLU A 252 -15.85 0.35 1.59
N THR A 253 -15.02 0.09 2.61
CA THR A 253 -14.77 -1.24 3.18
C THR A 253 -16.02 -1.77 3.86
N ALA A 254 -16.69 -0.94 4.66
CA ALA A 254 -17.97 -1.31 5.26
C ALA A 254 -19.02 -1.63 4.19
N ALA A 255 -19.20 -0.75 3.21
CA ALA A 255 -20.19 -0.93 2.15
C ALA A 255 -19.91 -2.19 1.30
N ALA A 256 -18.64 -2.45 0.96
CA ALA A 256 -18.22 -3.65 0.27
C ALA A 256 -18.49 -4.92 1.11
N ALA A 257 -18.14 -4.91 2.40
CA ALA A 257 -18.40 -6.03 3.29
C ALA A 257 -19.90 -6.31 3.47
N TYR A 258 -20.73 -5.28 3.60
CA TYR A 258 -22.20 -5.43 3.63
C TYR A 258 -22.75 -6.02 2.33
N ASN A 259 -22.27 -5.55 1.17
CA ASN A 259 -22.66 -6.10 -0.13
C ASN A 259 -22.32 -7.60 -0.25
N GLN A 260 -21.10 -7.98 0.13
CA GLN A 260 -20.67 -9.38 0.08
C GLN A 260 -21.37 -10.25 1.14
N MET A 261 -21.66 -9.70 2.32
CA MET A 261 -22.49 -10.34 3.34
C MET A 261 -23.90 -10.61 2.80
N GLY A 262 -24.51 -9.64 2.12
CA GLY A 262 -25.82 -9.80 1.49
C GLY A 262 -25.81 -10.91 0.44
N GLN A 263 -24.77 -10.98 -0.38
CA GLN A 263 -24.60 -12.06 -1.35
C GLN A 263 -24.50 -13.43 -0.69
N ALA A 264 -23.68 -13.55 0.36
CA ALA A 264 -23.50 -14.78 1.10
C ALA A 264 -24.82 -15.23 1.77
N LEU A 265 -25.53 -14.32 2.44
CA LEU A 265 -26.82 -14.62 3.10
C LEU A 265 -27.88 -15.10 2.10
N ALA A 266 -28.02 -14.42 0.95
CA ALA A 266 -29.01 -14.80 -0.05
C ALA A 266 -28.75 -16.20 -0.63
N LYS A 267 -27.48 -16.50 -0.96
CA LYS A 267 -27.07 -17.84 -1.43
C LYS A 267 -27.16 -18.90 -0.33
N GLY A 268 -26.99 -18.48 0.93
CA GLY A 268 -27.26 -19.25 2.14
C GLY A 268 -28.74 -19.33 2.51
N GLY A 269 -29.67 -18.87 1.65
CA GLY A 269 -31.12 -19.00 1.85
C GLY A 269 -31.77 -17.92 2.73
N ASP A 270 -30.99 -17.10 3.44
CA ASP A 270 -31.48 -16.00 4.27
C ASP A 270 -31.71 -14.74 3.42
N GLY A 271 -32.89 -14.66 2.80
CA GLY A 271 -33.27 -13.53 1.97
C GLY A 271 -33.48 -12.24 2.77
N ALA A 272 -34.05 -12.32 3.96
CA ALA A 272 -34.31 -11.16 4.80
C ALA A 272 -33.01 -10.53 5.33
N GLY A 273 -32.09 -11.36 5.83
CA GLY A 273 -30.76 -10.92 6.22
C GLY A 273 -29.98 -10.34 5.03
N ALA A 274 -30.12 -10.92 3.84
CA ALA A 274 -29.50 -10.40 2.63
C ALA A 274 -29.98 -8.99 2.28
N SER A 275 -31.30 -8.77 2.21
CA SER A 275 -31.87 -7.45 1.94
C SER A 275 -31.42 -6.41 2.96
N GLY A 276 -31.40 -6.78 4.26
CA GLY A 276 -30.88 -5.89 5.30
C GLY A 276 -29.41 -5.51 5.06
N ALA A 277 -28.56 -6.47 4.68
CA ALA A 277 -27.16 -6.19 4.39
C ALA A 277 -26.97 -5.28 3.16
N TYR A 278 -27.73 -5.50 2.07
CA TYR A 278 -27.68 -4.61 0.90
C TYR A 278 -28.17 -3.20 1.21
N GLU A 279 -29.20 -3.06 2.06
CA GLU A 279 -29.67 -1.76 2.54
C GLU A 279 -28.59 -1.03 3.35
N GLU A 280 -27.86 -1.73 4.22
CA GLU A 280 -26.73 -1.14 4.94
C GLU A 280 -25.58 -0.75 4.01
N ALA A 281 -25.30 -1.53 2.95
CA ALA A 281 -24.32 -1.15 1.93
C ALA A 281 -24.73 0.16 1.22
N ALA A 282 -26.00 0.26 0.82
CA ALA A 282 -26.55 1.46 0.19
C ALA A 282 -26.56 2.68 1.13
N LYS A 283 -26.82 2.48 2.43
CA LYS A 283 -26.71 3.56 3.43
C LYS A 283 -25.27 4.01 3.64
N ALA A 284 -24.32 3.08 3.69
CA ALA A 284 -22.91 3.37 3.89
C ALA A 284 -22.30 4.15 2.71
N LEU A 285 -22.71 3.85 1.47
CA LEU A 285 -22.26 4.55 0.27
C LEU A 285 -23.43 4.83 -0.70
N PRO A 286 -24.23 5.90 -0.45
CA PRO A 286 -25.45 6.20 -1.21
C PRO A 286 -25.22 6.42 -2.71
N ALA A 287 -24.06 6.94 -3.09
CA ALA A 287 -23.68 7.12 -4.49
C ALA A 287 -23.63 5.79 -5.28
N ASN A 288 -23.45 4.66 -4.57
CA ASN A 288 -23.39 3.33 -5.14
C ASN A 288 -24.66 2.51 -4.87
N ALA A 289 -25.71 3.10 -4.29
CA ALA A 289 -26.94 2.38 -3.91
C ALA A 289 -27.56 1.59 -5.09
N GLY A 290 -27.60 2.19 -6.28
CA GLY A 290 -28.08 1.49 -7.49
C GLY A 290 -27.29 0.22 -7.80
N MET A 291 -25.98 0.21 -7.52
CA MET A 291 -25.13 -0.98 -7.67
C MET A 291 -25.46 -2.07 -6.65
N TYR A 292 -25.61 -1.69 -5.39
CA TYR A 292 -25.91 -2.65 -4.33
C TYR A 292 -27.30 -3.28 -4.48
N PHE A 293 -28.33 -2.50 -4.79
CA PHE A 293 -29.67 -3.03 -5.04
C PHE A 293 -29.76 -3.86 -6.32
N TYR A 294 -28.94 -3.58 -7.32
CA TYR A 294 -28.82 -4.47 -8.48
C TYR A 294 -28.16 -5.80 -8.13
N ASN A 295 -27.10 -5.79 -7.30
CA ASN A 295 -26.49 -7.03 -6.82
C ASN A 295 -27.47 -7.85 -5.97
N GLU A 296 -28.29 -7.19 -5.15
CA GLU A 296 -29.42 -7.81 -4.45
C GLU A 296 -30.36 -8.50 -5.44
N ALA A 297 -30.86 -7.75 -6.44
CA ALA A 297 -31.78 -8.26 -7.45
C ALA A 297 -31.20 -9.46 -8.22
N ALA A 298 -29.95 -9.36 -8.67
CA ALA A 298 -29.25 -10.43 -9.39
C ALA A 298 -29.05 -11.66 -8.53
N THR A 299 -28.67 -11.48 -7.27
CA THR A 299 -28.43 -12.60 -6.36
C THR A 299 -29.74 -13.32 -6.03
N LEU A 300 -30.81 -12.59 -5.73
CA LEU A 300 -32.14 -13.15 -5.46
C LEU A 300 -32.74 -13.83 -6.69
N TYR A 301 -32.57 -13.24 -7.88
CA TYR A 301 -32.99 -13.85 -9.14
C TYR A 301 -32.28 -15.20 -9.36
N ASN A 302 -30.97 -15.25 -9.17
CA ASN A 302 -30.19 -16.49 -9.28
C ASN A 302 -30.54 -17.53 -8.21
N ALA A 303 -31.03 -17.09 -7.05
CA ALA A 303 -31.55 -17.95 -5.99
C ALA A 303 -33.01 -18.40 -6.23
N GLY A 304 -33.66 -17.96 -7.31
CA GLY A 304 -35.04 -18.28 -7.65
C GLY A 304 -36.09 -17.49 -6.85
N LYS A 305 -35.68 -16.49 -6.07
CA LYS A 305 -36.57 -15.64 -5.27
C LYS A 305 -37.07 -14.46 -6.11
N LEU A 306 -37.90 -14.77 -7.11
CA LEU A 306 -38.24 -13.85 -8.20
C LEU A 306 -38.99 -12.59 -7.73
N ASP A 307 -39.90 -12.72 -6.76
CA ASP A 307 -40.67 -11.58 -6.26
C ASP A 307 -39.79 -10.56 -5.54
N GLU A 308 -38.87 -11.07 -4.72
CA GLU A 308 -37.89 -10.27 -3.98
C GLU A 308 -36.86 -9.66 -4.94
N ALA A 309 -36.46 -10.40 -5.99
CA ALA A 309 -35.59 -9.90 -7.04
C ALA A 309 -36.23 -8.72 -7.81
N ALA A 310 -37.52 -8.81 -8.14
CA ALA A 310 -38.24 -7.71 -8.80
C ALA A 310 -38.31 -6.47 -7.90
N ALA A 311 -38.59 -6.65 -6.59
CA ALA A 311 -38.60 -5.55 -5.63
C ALA A 311 -37.22 -4.90 -5.44
N ALA A 312 -36.15 -5.69 -5.39
CA ALA A 312 -34.78 -5.18 -5.34
C ALA A 312 -34.40 -4.45 -6.64
N ALA A 313 -34.85 -4.94 -7.80
CA ALA A 313 -34.64 -4.26 -9.07
C ALA A 313 -35.35 -2.89 -9.11
N ASP A 314 -36.55 -2.78 -8.52
CA ASP A 314 -37.24 -1.50 -8.34
C ASP A 314 -36.43 -0.53 -7.48
N LYS A 315 -35.82 -1.00 -6.37
CA LYS A 315 -34.90 -0.17 -5.57
C LYS A 315 -33.69 0.28 -6.39
N ALA A 316 -33.12 -0.60 -7.20
CA ALA A 316 -31.97 -0.27 -8.05
C ALA A 316 -32.32 0.78 -9.10
N ILE A 317 -33.47 0.64 -9.75
CA ILE A 317 -34.01 1.61 -10.73
C ILE A 317 -34.29 2.96 -10.06
N ALA A 318 -34.86 2.96 -8.86
CA ALA A 318 -35.13 4.20 -8.12
C ALA A 318 -33.83 4.93 -7.74
N ALA A 319 -32.78 4.19 -7.37
CA ALA A 319 -31.48 4.75 -7.02
C ALA A 319 -30.64 5.17 -8.24
N ASP A 320 -30.74 4.44 -9.35
CA ASP A 320 -30.07 4.74 -10.61
C ASP A 320 -30.98 4.37 -11.81
N PRO A 321 -31.78 5.33 -12.32
CA PRO A 321 -32.68 5.09 -13.45
C PRO A 321 -31.96 4.76 -14.77
N LYS A 322 -30.63 4.91 -14.85
CA LYS A 322 -29.85 4.57 -16.05
C LYS A 322 -29.28 3.16 -16.00
N ARG A 323 -29.57 2.41 -14.93
CA ARG A 323 -29.11 1.06 -14.69
C ARG A 323 -29.94 0.04 -15.46
N ALA A 324 -29.64 -0.08 -16.76
CA ALA A 324 -30.40 -0.91 -17.70
C ALA A 324 -30.53 -2.38 -17.23
N ASP A 325 -29.45 -2.96 -16.70
CA ASP A 325 -29.41 -4.32 -16.16
C ASP A 325 -30.44 -4.57 -15.04
N ALA A 326 -30.81 -3.55 -14.25
CA ALA A 326 -31.89 -3.67 -13.27
C ALA A 326 -33.27 -3.83 -13.94
N TYR A 327 -33.55 -3.08 -15.02
CA TYR A 327 -34.78 -3.25 -15.79
C TYR A 327 -34.87 -4.64 -16.42
N TYR A 328 -33.76 -5.16 -16.95
CA TYR A 328 -33.68 -6.52 -17.47
C TYR A 328 -34.01 -7.56 -16.38
N ILE A 329 -33.39 -7.46 -15.19
CA ILE A 329 -33.66 -8.40 -14.10
C ILE A 329 -35.12 -8.32 -13.63
N LYS A 330 -35.68 -7.11 -13.49
CA LYS A 330 -37.09 -6.93 -13.14
C LYS A 330 -37.99 -7.67 -14.12
N ALA A 331 -37.79 -7.45 -15.42
CA ALA A 331 -38.60 -8.06 -16.45
C ALA A 331 -38.46 -9.60 -16.45
N GLN A 332 -37.24 -10.12 -16.34
CA GLN A 332 -36.96 -11.56 -16.25
C GLN A 332 -37.57 -12.21 -15.00
N ALA A 333 -37.53 -11.53 -13.85
CA ALA A 333 -38.15 -11.99 -12.62
C ALA A 333 -39.68 -12.06 -12.72
N LEU A 334 -40.29 -11.20 -13.54
CA LEU A 334 -41.72 -11.17 -13.76
C LEU A 334 -42.19 -12.21 -14.79
N ILE A 335 -41.38 -12.58 -15.79
CA ILE A 335 -41.79 -13.48 -16.89
C ILE A 335 -42.49 -14.78 -16.43
N PRO A 336 -42.03 -15.49 -15.38
CA PRO A 336 -42.70 -16.71 -14.91
C PRO A 336 -44.15 -16.51 -14.42
N LYS A 337 -44.58 -15.26 -14.20
CA LYS A 337 -45.95 -14.89 -13.86
C LYS A 337 -46.83 -14.59 -15.08
N ALA A 338 -46.30 -14.73 -16.30
CA ALA A 338 -47.09 -14.58 -17.51
C ALA A 338 -48.19 -15.64 -17.58
N SER A 339 -49.37 -15.24 -18.04
CA SER A 339 -50.49 -16.16 -18.27
C SER A 339 -50.60 -16.51 -19.74
N VAL A 340 -51.09 -17.71 -20.02
CA VAL A 340 -51.37 -18.18 -21.39
C VAL A 340 -52.86 -18.40 -21.52
N ASP A 341 -53.49 -17.74 -22.48
CA ASP A 341 -54.88 -18.02 -22.82
C ASP A 341 -54.97 -19.44 -23.41
N PRO A 342 -55.73 -20.36 -22.81
CA PRO A 342 -55.72 -21.77 -23.20
C PRO A 342 -56.32 -22.02 -24.58
N LYS A 343 -57.14 -21.09 -25.11
CA LYS A 343 -57.83 -21.23 -26.40
C LYS A 343 -57.03 -20.63 -27.55
N THR A 344 -56.42 -19.48 -27.30
CA THR A 344 -55.69 -18.72 -28.32
C THR A 344 -54.18 -18.91 -28.23
N GLN A 345 -53.69 -19.58 -27.18
CA GLN A 345 -52.27 -19.71 -26.85
C GLN A 345 -51.57 -18.35 -26.70
N LYS A 346 -52.34 -17.27 -26.52
CA LYS A 346 -51.81 -15.92 -26.37
C LYS A 346 -51.16 -15.76 -25.02
N ILE A 347 -49.89 -15.34 -25.01
CA ILE A 347 -49.16 -14.99 -23.79
C ILE A 347 -49.56 -13.57 -23.36
N THR A 348 -49.88 -13.39 -22.09
CA THR A 348 -50.08 -12.09 -21.45
C THR A 348 -49.01 -11.90 -20.40
N ALA A 349 -48.11 -10.94 -20.63
CA ALA A 349 -47.09 -10.59 -19.66
C ALA A 349 -47.71 -9.90 -18.44
N PRO A 350 -47.16 -10.10 -17.23
CA PRO A 350 -47.63 -9.41 -16.04
C PRO A 350 -47.32 -7.90 -16.11
N PRO A 351 -48.05 -7.07 -15.34
CA PRO A 351 -47.81 -5.63 -15.28
C PRO A 351 -46.34 -5.30 -14.96
N GLY A 352 -45.76 -4.32 -15.68
CA GLY A 352 -44.39 -3.86 -15.48
C GLY A 352 -43.33 -4.68 -16.21
N CYS A 353 -43.65 -5.84 -16.78
CA CYS A 353 -42.69 -6.68 -17.50
C CYS A 353 -42.33 -6.09 -18.87
N VAL A 354 -43.34 -5.70 -19.66
CA VAL A 354 -43.14 -5.12 -20.99
C VAL A 354 -42.47 -3.76 -20.88
N GLU A 355 -42.91 -2.94 -19.93
CA GLU A 355 -42.37 -1.62 -19.66
C GLU A 355 -40.89 -1.71 -19.29
N ALA A 356 -40.52 -2.64 -18.40
CA ALA A 356 -39.13 -2.83 -18.02
C ALA A 356 -38.24 -3.29 -19.20
N TYR A 357 -38.73 -4.20 -20.07
CA TYR A 357 -37.99 -4.56 -21.28
C TYR A 357 -37.87 -3.41 -22.29
N GLN A 358 -38.90 -2.57 -22.41
CA GLN A 358 -38.85 -1.38 -23.26
C GLN A 358 -37.81 -0.37 -22.74
N GLU A 359 -37.80 -0.09 -21.44
CA GLU A 359 -36.79 0.78 -20.83
C GLU A 359 -35.36 0.22 -20.96
N TYR A 360 -35.19 -1.11 -20.81
CA TYR A 360 -33.91 -1.76 -21.10
C TYR A 360 -33.43 -1.48 -22.53
N LEU A 361 -34.30 -1.65 -23.53
CA LEU A 361 -33.97 -1.43 -24.94
C LEU A 361 -33.78 0.05 -25.28
N GLU A 362 -34.43 0.95 -24.56
CA GLU A 362 -34.24 2.39 -24.72
C GLU A 362 -32.86 2.83 -24.21
N LEU A 363 -32.43 2.30 -23.05
CA LEU A 363 -31.11 2.55 -22.49
C LEU A 363 -30.00 1.81 -23.26
N VAL A 364 -30.27 0.59 -23.73
CA VAL A 364 -29.33 -0.32 -24.39
C VAL A 364 -29.97 -0.96 -25.63
N PRO A 365 -30.09 -0.21 -26.75
CA PRO A 365 -30.73 -0.72 -27.98
C PRO A 365 -29.90 -1.78 -28.70
N GLU A 366 -28.57 -1.70 -28.54
CA GLU A 366 -27.57 -2.61 -29.12
C GLU A 366 -26.61 -3.07 -28.01
N GLY A 367 -27.01 -4.09 -27.25
CA GLY A 367 -26.21 -4.66 -26.18
C GLY A 367 -26.37 -6.18 -26.02
N PRO A 368 -25.71 -6.77 -25.01
CA PRO A 368 -25.57 -8.23 -24.90
C PRO A 368 -26.88 -9.01 -24.80
N ARG A 369 -27.96 -8.36 -24.34
CA ARG A 369 -29.30 -8.96 -24.19
C ARG A 369 -30.35 -8.32 -25.12
N SER A 370 -30.01 -7.36 -25.96
CA SER A 370 -31.01 -6.59 -26.71
C SER A 370 -31.76 -7.47 -27.72
N GLU A 371 -31.08 -8.39 -28.41
CA GLU A 371 -31.75 -9.32 -29.33
C GLU A 371 -32.63 -10.34 -28.60
N GLU A 372 -32.18 -10.83 -27.43
CA GLU A 372 -32.98 -11.68 -26.56
C GLU A 372 -34.26 -10.97 -26.13
N VAL A 373 -34.15 -9.73 -25.64
CA VAL A 373 -35.29 -8.92 -25.19
C VAL A 373 -36.26 -8.63 -26.34
N LYS A 374 -35.76 -8.27 -27.53
CA LYS A 374 -36.60 -8.08 -28.73
C LYS A 374 -37.35 -9.36 -29.09
N GLY A 375 -36.68 -10.52 -29.02
CA GLY A 375 -37.30 -11.81 -29.26
C GLY A 375 -38.41 -12.16 -28.25
N ILE A 376 -38.18 -11.88 -26.96
CA ILE A 376 -39.18 -12.07 -25.90
C ILE A 376 -40.40 -11.18 -26.16
N LEU A 377 -40.19 -9.88 -26.42
CA LEU A 377 -41.26 -8.93 -26.71
C LEU A 377 -42.09 -9.36 -27.93
N ALA A 378 -41.42 -9.76 -29.02
CA ALA A 378 -42.11 -10.29 -30.20
C ALA A 378 -42.91 -11.56 -29.89
N GLY A 379 -42.35 -12.47 -29.09
CA GLY A 379 -43.01 -13.72 -28.70
C GLY A 379 -44.28 -13.52 -27.87
N ILE A 380 -44.34 -12.46 -27.07
CA ILE A 380 -45.54 -12.08 -26.30
C ILE A 380 -46.46 -11.12 -27.06
N GLY A 381 -46.15 -10.80 -28.33
CA GLY A 381 -46.93 -9.89 -29.17
C GLY A 381 -46.83 -8.42 -28.78
N ALA A 382 -45.78 -8.02 -28.06
CA ALA A 382 -45.49 -6.64 -27.70
C ALA A 382 -44.60 -5.98 -28.75
N GLU A 383 -44.96 -4.77 -29.17
CA GLU A 383 -44.13 -3.98 -30.07
C GLU A 383 -42.90 -3.40 -29.36
N VAL A 384 -41.75 -3.46 -30.04
CA VAL A 384 -40.53 -2.79 -29.60
C VAL A 384 -40.67 -1.30 -29.94
N LYS A 385 -40.92 -0.49 -28.92
CA LYS A 385 -40.90 0.97 -29.04
C LYS A 385 -39.45 1.43 -28.84
N SER A 386 -38.91 2.20 -29.79
CA SER A 386 -37.57 2.76 -29.67
C SER A 386 -37.56 4.19 -30.16
N SER A 387 -36.98 5.11 -29.37
CA SER A 387 -36.71 6.48 -29.83
C SER A 387 -35.34 6.61 -30.54
N TYR A 388 -34.57 5.52 -30.58
CA TYR A 388 -33.22 5.45 -31.14
C TYR A 388 -33.20 5.76 -32.64
N LYS A 389 -32.45 6.80 -33.02
CA LYS A 389 -32.09 7.07 -34.42
C LYS A 389 -30.72 6.48 -34.69
N ALA A 390 -30.67 5.33 -35.36
CA ALA A 390 -29.41 4.72 -35.79
C ALA A 390 -28.57 5.77 -36.56
N GLY A 391 -27.40 6.11 -36.00
CA GLY A 391 -26.44 6.98 -36.68
C GLY A 391 -26.03 6.31 -37.98
N LYS A 392 -26.14 7.03 -39.11
CA LYS A 392 -25.72 6.53 -40.43
C LYS A 392 -24.31 5.97 -40.32
N GLY A 393 -24.17 4.65 -40.43
CA GLY A 393 -22.89 3.98 -40.44
C GLY A 393 -21.97 4.63 -41.46
N LYS A 394 -20.81 5.12 -41.01
CA LYS A 394 -19.72 5.44 -41.92
C LYS A 394 -19.27 4.09 -42.49
N LYS A 395 -19.60 3.88 -43.77
CA LYS A 395 -19.04 2.81 -44.60
C LYS A 395 -17.52 2.90 -44.66
#